data_AF-A0A382PMV0-F1
#
_entry.id   AF-A0A382PMV0-F1
#
_cell.length_a   1.000
_cell.length_b   1.000
_cell.length_c   1.000
_cell.angle_alpha   90.00
_cell.angle_beta   90.00
_cell.angle_gamma   90.00
#
_symmetry.space_group_name_H-M   'P 1'
#
loop_
_entity.id
_entity.type
_entity.pdbx_description
1 polymer ?
#
loop_
_entity_poly.entity_id
_entity_poly.type
_entity_poly.pdbx_seq_one_letter_code
_entity_poly.pdbx_strand_id
1 'polypeptide(L)'
;MEKKIMKNKFYHILSIIMAFSLSLSAQQDEYKPDPQSVLQLIRNEKIKHVLPLAMRNNNVDMWIHVTRAGDPDPLEYEFGSTSGYLIFTDLGDRIEKAVFAGYFGGEGGIENIDITASVELRRAITGYDYGKQNISVYNEITEYVSSRDPKTIAVNYSDWIAVSDGISHTQFEKLEKILGPKYSNRIVSAENVITEFRTRRVLREIVV
;
A
#
# COMPACT_ATOMS: atom_id res chain seq x y z
N MET A 1 54.25 -56.39 14.75
CA MET A 1 54.15 -55.36 13.70
C MET A 1 52.70 -55.02 13.35
N GLU A 2 51.78 -55.99 13.30
CA GLU A 2 50.35 -55.81 12.98
C GLU A 2 49.56 -54.85 13.90
N LYS A 3 49.77 -54.88 15.23
CA LYS A 3 49.04 -54.02 16.18
C LYS A 3 49.23 -52.51 15.91
N LYS A 4 50.40 -52.10 15.40
CA LYS A 4 50.70 -50.69 15.08
C LYS A 4 49.99 -50.23 13.80
N ILE A 5 49.83 -51.14 12.84
CA ILE A 5 49.12 -50.89 11.57
C ILE A 5 47.61 -50.74 11.81
N MET A 6 47.02 -51.58 12.67
CA MET A 6 45.62 -51.47 13.08
C MET A 6 45.31 -50.16 13.80
N LYS A 7 46.21 -49.71 14.69
CA LYS A 7 46.03 -48.45 15.42
C LYS A 7 46.02 -47.25 14.47
N ASN A 8 46.92 -47.21 13.48
CA ASN A 8 46.94 -46.15 12.46
C ASN A 8 45.70 -46.17 11.55
N LYS A 9 45.20 -47.35 11.17
CA LYS A 9 43.94 -47.47 10.41
C LYS A 9 42.74 -46.96 11.22
N PHE A 10 42.71 -47.21 12.53
CA PHE A 10 41.66 -46.71 13.42
C PHE A 10 41.67 -45.18 13.53
N TYR A 11 42.85 -44.56 13.69
CA TYR A 11 42.95 -43.10 13.70
C TYR A 11 42.54 -42.47 12.37
N HIS A 12 42.90 -43.06 11.22
CA HIS A 12 42.45 -42.56 9.92
C HIS A 12 40.94 -42.67 9.72
N ILE A 13 40.30 -43.76 10.15
CA ILE A 13 38.84 -43.90 10.11
C ILE A 13 38.18 -42.86 11.03
N LEU A 14 38.71 -42.64 12.23
CA LEU A 14 38.21 -41.64 13.17
C LEU A 14 38.36 -40.21 12.62
N SER A 15 39.48 -39.90 11.96
CA SER A 15 39.71 -38.60 11.30
C SER A 15 38.76 -38.35 10.13
N ILE A 16 38.45 -39.39 9.33
CA ILE A 16 37.52 -39.29 8.20
C ILE A 16 36.09 -39.07 8.70
N ILE A 17 35.67 -39.77 9.76
CA ILE A 17 34.35 -39.57 10.38
C ILE A 17 34.22 -38.15 10.96
N MET A 18 35.28 -37.64 11.59
CA MET A 18 35.30 -36.29 12.15
C MET A 18 35.25 -35.20 11.06
N ALA A 19 35.93 -35.41 9.93
CA ALA A 19 35.86 -34.52 8.76
C ALA A 19 34.49 -34.54 8.06
N PHE A 20 33.80 -35.70 8.07
CA PHE A 20 32.43 -35.83 7.55
C PHE A 20 31.39 -35.15 8.46
N SER A 21 31.58 -35.16 9.78
CA SER A 21 30.69 -34.44 10.70
C SER A 21 30.80 -32.92 10.61
N LEU A 22 31.96 -32.38 10.22
CA LEU A 22 32.16 -30.93 10.02
C LEU A 22 31.50 -30.42 8.73
N SER A 23 31.33 -31.28 7.72
CA SER A 23 30.68 -30.91 6.46
C SER A 23 29.15 -30.98 6.53
N LEU A 24 28.58 -31.70 7.49
CA LEU A 24 27.12 -31.73 7.73
C LEU A 24 26.57 -30.52 8.51
N SER A 25 27.43 -29.73 9.16
CA SER A 25 27.03 -28.52 9.90
C SER A 25 27.12 -27.23 9.11
N ALA A 26 27.44 -27.28 7.81
CA ALA A 26 27.22 -26.14 6.92
C ALA A 26 25.74 -26.07 6.53
N GLN A 27 24.88 -25.70 7.47
CA GLN A 27 23.54 -25.22 7.15
C GLN A 27 23.73 -23.99 6.26
N GLN A 28 23.33 -24.06 4.99
CA GLN A 28 23.15 -22.85 4.21
C GLN A 28 22.14 -21.99 4.99
N ASP A 29 22.57 -20.82 5.46
CA ASP A 29 21.64 -19.81 5.95
C ASP A 29 20.69 -19.50 4.80
N GLU A 30 19.51 -20.11 4.84
CA GLU A 30 18.44 -19.86 3.90
C GLU A 30 18.09 -18.37 4.01
N TYR A 31 18.37 -17.61 2.96
CA TYR A 31 18.03 -16.19 2.93
C TYR A 31 16.51 -16.05 3.05
N LYS A 32 16.04 -15.61 4.22
CA LYS A 32 14.64 -15.26 4.45
C LYS A 32 14.49 -13.75 4.26
N PRO A 33 13.88 -13.29 3.16
CA PRO A 33 13.69 -11.86 2.96
C PRO A 33 12.81 -11.30 4.07
N ASP A 34 13.06 -10.06 4.46
CA ASP A 34 12.22 -9.33 5.41
C ASP A 34 10.76 -9.29 4.88
N PRO A 35 9.77 -9.83 5.62
CA PRO A 35 8.38 -9.89 5.16
C PRO A 35 7.83 -8.52 4.76
N GLN A 36 8.26 -7.44 5.42
CA GLN A 36 7.77 -6.10 5.13
C GLN A 36 8.32 -5.56 3.81
N SER A 37 9.59 -5.82 3.53
CA SER A 37 10.20 -5.54 2.24
C SER A 37 9.52 -6.31 1.11
N VAL A 38 9.17 -7.58 1.34
CA VAL A 38 8.45 -8.39 0.35
C VAL A 38 7.04 -7.86 0.10
N LEU A 39 6.31 -7.54 1.17
CA LEU A 39 4.97 -6.95 1.09
C LEU A 39 4.98 -5.61 0.35
N GLN A 40 5.96 -4.75 0.63
CA GLN A 40 6.14 -3.49 -0.09
C GLN A 40 6.34 -3.72 -1.59
N LEU A 41 7.21 -4.66 -1.96
CA LEU A 41 7.44 -4.99 -3.38
C LEU A 41 6.16 -5.49 -4.06
N ILE A 42 5.39 -6.35 -3.40
CA ILE A 42 4.09 -6.84 -3.89
C ILE A 42 3.13 -5.66 -4.11
N ARG A 43 2.95 -4.81 -3.10
CA ARG A 43 2.02 -3.66 -3.17
C ARG A 43 2.38 -2.73 -4.32
N ASN A 44 3.67 -2.38 -4.47
CA ASN A 44 4.12 -1.51 -5.55
C ASN A 44 3.96 -2.15 -6.93
N GLU A 45 4.18 -3.47 -7.05
CA GLU A 45 3.92 -4.21 -8.30
C GLU A 45 2.42 -4.18 -8.65
N LYS A 46 1.52 -4.36 -7.68
CA LYS A 46 0.07 -4.24 -7.89
C LYS A 46 -0.32 -2.82 -8.30
N ILE A 47 0.19 -1.79 -7.63
CA ILE A 47 -0.06 -0.39 -8.02
C ILE A 47 0.40 -0.13 -9.45
N LYS A 48 1.52 -0.72 -9.88
CA LYS A 48 2.05 -0.52 -11.23
C LYS A 48 1.27 -1.27 -12.31
N HIS A 49 0.81 -2.48 -12.03
CA HIS A 49 0.28 -3.37 -13.07
C HIS A 49 -1.22 -3.66 -12.98
N VAL A 50 -1.76 -3.70 -11.76
CA VAL A 50 -3.16 -4.06 -11.51
C VAL A 50 -4.04 -2.82 -11.41
N LEU A 51 -3.62 -1.81 -10.66
CA LEU A 51 -4.42 -0.61 -10.41
C LEU A 51 -4.83 0.14 -11.70
N PRO A 52 -3.95 0.37 -12.70
CA PRO A 52 -4.37 1.02 -13.95
C PRO A 52 -5.48 0.24 -14.66
N LEU A 53 -5.40 -1.10 -14.65
CA LEU A 53 -6.42 -1.95 -15.28
C LEU A 53 -7.75 -1.86 -14.53
N ALA A 54 -7.71 -1.94 -13.20
CA ALA A 54 -8.91 -1.83 -12.36
C ALA A 54 -9.60 -0.47 -12.52
N MET A 55 -8.83 0.63 -12.60
CA MET A 55 -9.40 1.96 -12.83
C MET A 55 -10.01 2.10 -14.22
N ARG A 56 -9.27 1.72 -15.27
CA ARG A 56 -9.71 1.86 -16.68
C ARG A 56 -10.91 0.99 -17.02
N ASN A 57 -10.95 -0.25 -16.56
CA ASN A 57 -12.08 -1.15 -16.81
C ASN A 57 -13.39 -0.66 -16.17
N ASN A 58 -13.27 0.18 -15.13
CA ASN A 58 -14.41 0.79 -14.43
C ASN A 58 -14.64 2.27 -14.81
N ASN A 59 -13.98 2.78 -15.85
CA ASN A 59 -14.07 4.17 -16.32
C ASN A 59 -13.80 5.21 -15.21
N VAL A 60 -12.82 4.92 -14.35
CA VAL A 60 -12.40 5.79 -13.24
C VAL A 60 -11.10 6.49 -13.60
N ASP A 61 -11.12 7.83 -13.62
CA ASP A 61 -9.93 8.64 -13.88
C ASP A 61 -9.13 8.88 -12.59
N MET A 62 -9.83 8.97 -11.46
CA MET A 62 -9.24 9.25 -10.15
C MET A 62 -9.91 8.41 -9.06
N TRP A 63 -9.12 7.82 -8.19
CA TRP A 63 -9.60 7.19 -6.96
C TRP A 63 -9.07 7.94 -5.75
N ILE A 64 -9.98 8.46 -4.93
CA ILE A 64 -9.69 9.07 -3.64
C ILE A 64 -10.05 8.06 -2.54
N HIS A 65 -9.03 7.44 -1.95
CA HIS A 65 -9.17 6.56 -0.78
C HIS A 65 -9.03 7.39 0.49
N VAL A 66 -10.10 7.44 1.28
CA VAL A 66 -10.21 8.28 2.47
C VAL A 66 -10.20 7.43 3.72
N THR A 67 -9.31 7.76 4.65
CA THR A 67 -9.13 7.06 5.93
C THR A 67 -9.00 8.05 7.08
N ARG A 68 -9.16 7.56 8.31
CA ARG A 68 -9.10 8.38 9.53
C ARG A 68 -8.31 7.67 10.62
N ALA A 69 -7.45 8.41 11.30
CA ALA A 69 -6.74 7.90 12.48
C ALA A 69 -7.74 7.37 13.53
N GLY A 70 -7.50 6.15 14.02
CA GLY A 70 -8.37 5.47 14.98
C GLY A 70 -9.53 4.70 14.34
N ASP A 71 -9.68 4.75 13.02
CA ASP A 71 -10.66 3.98 12.26
C ASP A 71 -9.93 2.96 11.38
N PRO A 72 -9.96 1.65 11.69
CA PRO A 72 -9.24 0.63 10.94
C PRO A 72 -9.64 0.59 9.47
N ASP A 73 -8.66 0.67 8.56
CA ASP A 73 -8.91 0.67 7.12
C ASP A 73 -8.96 -0.77 6.56
N PRO A 74 -10.07 -1.21 5.93
CA PRO A 74 -10.13 -2.51 5.28
C PRO A 74 -9.09 -2.73 4.16
N LEU A 75 -8.53 -1.65 3.61
CA LEU A 75 -7.48 -1.69 2.58
C LEU A 75 -6.06 -1.40 3.11
N GLU A 76 -5.86 -1.40 4.43
CA GLU A 76 -4.52 -1.22 5.02
C GLU A 76 -3.53 -2.30 4.52
N TYR A 77 -3.99 -3.53 4.29
CA TYR A 77 -3.15 -4.58 3.70
C TYR A 77 -2.67 -4.21 2.30
N GLU A 78 -3.41 -3.44 1.53
CA GLU A 78 -3.08 -3.11 0.14
C GLU A 78 -2.16 -1.89 0.02
N PHE A 79 -2.30 -0.91 0.93
CA PHE A 79 -1.61 0.38 0.80
C PHE A 79 -0.61 0.68 1.93
N GLY A 80 -0.78 0.03 3.09
CA GLY A 80 -0.22 0.51 4.34
C GLY A 80 -1.15 1.49 5.04
N SER A 81 -0.75 1.91 6.24
CA SER A 81 -1.53 2.76 7.12
C SER A 81 -1.58 4.20 6.60
N THR A 82 -2.78 4.76 6.48
CA THR A 82 -3.01 6.15 6.05
C THR A 82 -4.01 6.83 6.98
N SER A 83 -3.89 8.13 7.20
CA SER A 83 -4.91 8.98 7.83
C SER A 83 -5.06 10.29 7.05
N GLY A 84 -6.06 10.33 6.16
CA GLY A 84 -6.31 11.44 5.25
C GLY A 84 -6.78 10.96 3.88
N TYR A 85 -6.22 11.52 2.81
CA TYR A 85 -6.59 11.24 1.44
C TYR A 85 -5.38 10.65 0.67
N LEU A 86 -5.48 9.38 0.29
CA LEU A 86 -4.59 8.74 -0.66
C LEU A 86 -5.26 8.77 -2.03
N ILE A 87 -4.67 9.46 -2.99
CA ILE A 87 -5.27 9.71 -4.29
C ILE A 87 -4.43 9.05 -5.38
N PHE A 88 -5.08 8.23 -6.19
CA PHE A 88 -4.54 7.63 -7.39
C PHE A 88 -5.16 8.29 -8.61
N THR A 89 -4.36 8.77 -9.54
CA THR A 89 -4.85 9.42 -10.76
C THR A 89 -4.24 8.77 -11.99
N ASP A 90 -5.07 8.32 -12.93
CA ASP A 90 -4.60 7.72 -14.16
C ASP A 90 -4.19 8.80 -15.17
N LEU A 91 -2.89 8.88 -15.47
CA LEU A 91 -2.34 9.80 -16.46
C LEU A 91 -2.25 9.17 -17.87
N GLY A 92 -2.67 7.92 -18.02
CA GLY A 92 -2.64 7.15 -19.27
C GLY A 92 -1.42 6.24 -19.41
N ASP A 93 -0.22 6.71 -19.10
CA ASP A 93 1.01 5.89 -19.08
C ASP A 93 1.30 5.29 -17.69
N ARG A 94 0.91 5.98 -16.62
CA ARG A 94 1.11 5.58 -15.22
C ARG A 94 -0.01 6.11 -14.31
N ILE A 95 -0.04 5.56 -13.09
CA ILE A 95 -0.79 6.15 -11.97
C ILE A 95 0.10 7.17 -11.26
N GLU A 96 -0.38 8.39 -11.11
CA GLU A 96 0.16 9.39 -10.18
C GLU A 96 -0.39 9.14 -8.77
N LYS A 97 0.49 9.21 -7.76
CA LYS A 97 0.14 9.01 -6.36
C LYS A 97 0.28 10.31 -5.58
N ALA A 98 -0.82 10.80 -5.04
CA ALA A 98 -0.82 11.94 -4.14
C ALA A 98 -1.27 11.53 -2.73
N VAL A 99 -0.56 12.02 -1.72
CA VAL A 99 -0.85 11.75 -0.31
C VAL A 99 -1.08 13.06 0.41
N PHE A 100 -2.34 13.34 0.71
CA PHE A 100 -2.76 14.44 1.57
C PHE A 100 -3.19 13.87 2.92
N ALA A 101 -2.22 13.55 3.77
CA ALA A 101 -2.48 12.79 4.99
C ALA A 101 -1.67 13.31 6.18
N GLY A 102 -2.28 13.29 7.37
CA GLY A 102 -1.57 13.57 8.62
C GLY A 102 -0.50 12.51 8.90
N TYR A 103 -0.80 11.26 8.55
CA TYR A 103 0.06 10.10 8.63
C TYR A 103 -0.11 9.21 7.39
N PHE A 104 1.00 8.68 6.87
CA PHE A 104 1.04 7.78 5.73
C PHE A 104 2.28 6.90 5.83
N GLY A 105 2.14 5.60 5.54
CA GLY A 105 3.22 4.63 5.53
C GLY A 105 2.83 3.36 6.29
N GLY A 106 3.52 3.07 7.38
CA GLY A 106 3.41 1.81 8.09
C GLY A 106 4.28 0.71 7.47
N GLU A 107 4.33 -0.44 8.13
CA GLU A 107 5.20 -1.54 7.71
C GLU A 107 4.82 -2.04 6.29
N GLY A 108 5.82 -2.04 5.41
CA GLY A 108 5.68 -2.43 4.03
C GLY A 108 4.79 -1.51 3.16
N GLY A 109 4.43 -0.30 3.60
CA GLY A 109 3.52 0.60 2.87
C GLY A 109 3.99 0.93 1.45
N ILE A 110 3.08 1.34 0.55
CA ILE A 110 3.44 1.74 -0.81
C ILE A 110 4.42 2.92 -0.80
N GLU A 111 5.30 2.99 -1.81
CA GLU A 111 6.34 4.03 -1.91
C GLU A 111 6.20 4.85 -3.19
N ASN A 112 7.22 5.65 -3.53
CA ASN A 112 7.28 6.47 -4.75
C ASN A 112 6.06 7.40 -4.89
N ILE A 113 5.80 8.19 -3.84
CA ILE A 113 4.71 9.19 -3.82
C ILE A 113 5.14 10.42 -4.60
N ASP A 114 4.27 10.89 -5.50
CA ASP A 114 4.57 11.99 -6.41
C ASP A 114 4.26 13.35 -5.81
N ILE A 115 3.15 13.43 -5.07
CA ILE A 115 2.65 14.67 -4.47
C ILE A 115 2.35 14.44 -2.98
N THR A 116 2.76 15.36 -2.11
CA THR A 116 2.50 15.28 -0.67
C THR A 116 1.94 16.60 -0.14
N ALA A 117 1.02 16.53 0.83
CA ALA A 117 0.45 17.71 1.50
C ALA A 117 1.50 18.63 2.14
N SER A 118 1.17 19.93 2.16
CA SER A 118 1.86 20.91 3.00
C SER A 118 1.75 20.57 4.50
N VAL A 119 2.64 21.15 5.30
CA VAL A 119 2.61 21.02 6.76
C VAL A 119 1.28 21.52 7.34
N GLU A 120 0.69 22.57 6.75
CA GLU A 120 -0.56 23.16 7.22
C GLU A 120 -1.73 22.19 7.04
N LEU A 121 -1.88 21.62 5.84
CA LEU A 121 -2.91 20.63 5.56
C LEU A 121 -2.71 19.36 6.39
N ARG A 122 -1.47 18.88 6.53
CA ARG A 122 -1.17 17.72 7.40
C ARG A 122 -1.64 17.96 8.84
N ARG A 123 -1.34 19.13 9.41
CA ARG A 123 -1.80 19.53 10.75
C ARG A 123 -3.31 19.58 10.84
N ALA A 124 -3.96 20.19 9.85
CA ALA A 124 -5.41 20.28 9.81
C ALA A 124 -6.09 18.89 9.83
N ILE A 125 -5.55 17.94 9.05
CA ILE A 125 -6.04 16.54 9.02
C ILE A 125 -5.86 15.84 10.37
N THR A 126 -4.76 16.10 11.09
CA THR A 126 -4.55 15.56 12.45
C THR A 126 -5.42 16.20 13.54
N GLY A 127 -6.27 17.17 13.19
CA GLY A 127 -7.17 17.84 14.13
C GLY A 127 -6.56 19.06 14.85
N TYR A 128 -5.39 19.54 14.41
CA TYR A 128 -4.83 20.78 14.94
C TYR A 128 -5.78 21.96 14.66
N ASP A 129 -6.08 22.78 15.67
CA ASP A 129 -7.08 23.88 15.58
C ASP A 129 -8.47 23.44 15.10
N TYR A 130 -8.87 22.20 15.40
CA TYR A 130 -10.20 21.70 15.08
C TYR A 130 -11.31 22.67 15.57
N GLY A 131 -12.28 22.94 14.70
CA GLY A 131 -13.34 23.92 14.94
C GLY A 131 -12.98 25.38 14.62
N LYS A 132 -11.69 25.68 14.38
CA LYS A 132 -11.20 27.01 13.95
C LYS A 132 -10.60 27.00 12.54
N GLN A 133 -10.37 25.83 11.96
CA GLN A 133 -9.84 25.67 10.61
C GLN A 133 -10.74 26.34 9.57
N ASN A 134 -10.14 27.12 8.66
CA ASN A 134 -10.81 27.51 7.43
C ASN A 134 -10.75 26.35 6.44
N ILE A 135 -11.84 26.07 5.72
CA ILE A 135 -11.88 25.04 4.67
C ILE A 135 -10.81 25.26 3.59
N SER A 136 -10.35 26.50 3.41
CA SER A 136 -9.28 26.85 2.47
C SER A 136 -7.96 26.13 2.72
N VAL A 137 -7.70 25.60 3.93
CA VAL A 137 -6.52 24.77 4.20
C VAL A 137 -6.51 23.47 3.36
N TYR A 138 -7.68 23.05 2.87
CA TYR A 138 -7.84 21.89 1.99
C TYR A 138 -7.76 22.26 0.50
N ASN A 139 -7.53 23.54 0.15
CA ASN A 139 -7.46 23.98 -1.25
C ASN A 139 -6.41 23.23 -2.07
N GLU A 140 -5.31 22.78 -1.46
CA GLU A 140 -4.30 21.95 -2.14
C GLU A 140 -4.92 20.68 -2.77
N ILE A 141 -5.91 20.07 -2.11
CA ILE A 141 -6.64 18.92 -2.65
C ILE A 141 -7.52 19.38 -3.81
N THR A 142 -8.26 20.48 -3.65
CA THR A 142 -9.12 21.04 -4.70
C THR A 142 -8.32 21.42 -5.94
N GLU A 143 -7.14 22.02 -5.77
CA GLU A 143 -6.21 22.42 -6.83
C GLU A 143 -5.59 21.20 -7.52
N TYR A 144 -5.20 20.18 -6.73
CA TYR A 144 -4.75 18.91 -7.27
C TYR A 144 -5.83 18.28 -8.14
N VAL A 145 -7.05 18.13 -7.65
CA VAL A 145 -8.16 17.56 -8.44
C VAL A 145 -8.47 18.42 -9.66
N SER A 146 -8.49 19.74 -9.50
CA SER A 146 -8.85 20.65 -10.57
C SER A 146 -7.85 20.69 -11.72
N SER A 147 -6.56 20.56 -11.43
CA SER A 147 -5.50 20.53 -12.44
C SER A 147 -5.49 19.25 -13.29
N ARG A 148 -6.08 18.16 -12.79
CA ARG A 148 -6.28 16.91 -13.56
C ARG A 148 -7.67 16.81 -14.19
N ASP A 149 -8.65 17.56 -13.70
CA ASP A 149 -10.05 17.61 -14.18
C ASP A 149 -10.68 16.22 -14.45
N PRO A 150 -10.64 15.27 -13.48
CA PRO A 150 -11.14 13.91 -13.69
C PRO A 150 -12.63 13.91 -13.99
N LYS A 151 -13.08 13.12 -14.98
CA LYS A 151 -14.50 12.98 -15.33
C LYS A 151 -15.23 12.04 -14.37
N THR A 152 -14.53 11.05 -13.83
CA THR A 152 -15.05 10.10 -12.83
C THR A 152 -14.10 10.02 -11.63
N ILE A 153 -14.64 10.22 -10.42
CA ILE A 153 -13.89 10.13 -9.16
C ILE A 153 -14.46 8.99 -8.32
N ALA A 154 -13.73 7.89 -8.16
CA ALA A 154 -14.10 6.82 -7.26
C ALA A 154 -13.76 7.17 -5.80
N VAL A 155 -14.64 6.84 -4.86
CA VAL A 155 -14.44 6.99 -3.41
C VAL A 155 -14.81 5.69 -2.69
N ASN A 156 -14.08 5.31 -1.64
CA ASN A 156 -14.22 4.05 -0.90
C ASN A 156 -15.48 3.98 0.00
N TYR A 157 -16.67 4.12 -0.60
CA TYR A 157 -17.97 3.77 -0.02
C TYR A 157 -18.62 2.62 -0.81
N SER A 158 -19.47 1.83 -0.16
CA SER A 158 -20.24 0.74 -0.79
C SER A 158 -21.54 0.48 -0.03
N ASP A 159 -22.58 0.04 -0.73
CA ASP A 159 -23.87 -0.31 -0.11
C ASP A 159 -23.83 -1.69 0.58
N TRP A 160 -22.94 -2.59 0.17
CA TRP A 160 -22.96 -3.98 0.64
C TRP A 160 -21.58 -4.64 0.81
N ILE A 161 -20.54 -4.15 0.13
CA ILE A 161 -19.17 -4.66 0.23
C ILE A 161 -18.45 -3.92 1.36
N ALA A 162 -18.42 -4.51 2.56
CA ALA A 162 -17.80 -3.90 3.74
C ALA A 162 -16.32 -3.49 3.53
N VAL A 163 -15.55 -4.25 2.74
CA VAL A 163 -14.14 -3.90 2.43
C VAL A 163 -14.01 -2.66 1.53
N SER A 164 -15.09 -2.27 0.86
CA SER A 164 -15.16 -1.10 0.00
C SER A 164 -15.91 0.06 0.66
N ASP A 165 -16.42 -0.10 1.89
CA ASP A 165 -17.18 0.90 2.64
C ASP A 165 -16.37 1.46 3.82
N GLY A 166 -15.20 2.03 3.51
CA GLY A 166 -14.23 2.50 4.51
C GLY A 166 -14.36 3.99 4.87
N ILE A 167 -15.04 4.79 4.06
CA ILE A 167 -15.23 6.22 4.33
C ILE A 167 -16.42 6.44 5.26
N SER A 168 -16.23 7.16 6.37
CA SER A 168 -17.36 7.54 7.21
C SER A 168 -18.20 8.66 6.58
N HIS A 169 -19.47 8.75 6.97
CA HIS A 169 -20.39 9.79 6.48
C HIS A 169 -19.82 11.21 6.61
N THR A 170 -19.23 11.55 7.76
CA THR A 170 -18.67 12.91 7.99
C THR A 170 -17.41 13.19 7.16
N GLN A 171 -16.63 12.17 6.82
CA GLN A 171 -15.52 12.30 5.87
C GLN A 171 -16.02 12.52 4.45
N PHE A 172 -17.09 11.82 4.05
CA PHE A 172 -17.72 11.99 2.74
C PHE A 172 -18.26 13.40 2.56
N GLU A 173 -19.06 13.91 3.51
CA GLU A 173 -19.58 15.28 3.48
C GLU A 173 -18.47 16.34 3.44
N LYS A 174 -17.36 16.09 4.15
CA LYS A 174 -16.20 16.97 4.14
C LYS A 174 -15.49 16.93 2.78
N LEU A 175 -15.33 15.75 2.19
CA LEU A 175 -14.76 15.59 0.86
C LEU A 175 -15.59 16.35 -0.19
N GLU A 176 -16.92 16.25 -0.15
CA GLU A 176 -17.80 17.00 -1.06
C GLU A 176 -17.59 18.52 -0.95
N LYS A 177 -17.42 19.04 0.27
CA LYS A 177 -17.12 20.46 0.50
C LYS A 177 -15.75 20.87 -0.07
N ILE A 178 -14.74 20.01 0.07
CA ILE A 178 -13.39 20.25 -0.47
C ILE A 178 -13.42 20.24 -2.00
N LEU A 179 -14.09 19.26 -2.60
CA LEU A 179 -14.16 19.10 -4.05
C LEU A 179 -15.05 20.15 -4.72
N GLY A 180 -16.06 20.65 -4.00
CA GLY A 180 -17.06 21.56 -4.55
C GLY A 180 -17.99 20.88 -5.57
N PRO A 181 -19.06 21.59 -6.00
CA PRO A 181 -20.17 20.99 -6.74
C PRO A 181 -19.78 20.37 -8.08
N LYS A 182 -18.73 20.91 -8.74
CA LYS A 182 -18.27 20.38 -10.03
C LYS A 182 -17.77 18.94 -9.90
N TYR A 183 -16.91 18.68 -8.92
CA TYR A 183 -16.23 17.40 -8.76
C TYR A 183 -17.00 16.46 -7.83
N SER A 184 -17.77 16.97 -6.86
CA SER A 184 -18.66 16.12 -6.05
C SER A 184 -19.71 15.40 -6.91
N ASN A 185 -20.26 16.07 -7.93
CA ASN A 185 -21.17 15.47 -8.91
C ASN A 185 -20.54 14.38 -9.80
N ARG A 186 -19.21 14.18 -9.72
CA ARG A 186 -18.47 13.15 -10.46
C ARG A 186 -18.07 11.98 -9.55
N ILE A 187 -18.46 12.02 -8.28
CA ILE A 187 -18.18 10.95 -7.32
C ILE A 187 -19.00 9.71 -7.69
N VAL A 188 -18.34 8.56 -7.69
CA VAL A 188 -18.93 7.22 -7.77
C VAL A 188 -18.31 6.33 -6.70
N SER A 189 -18.94 5.19 -6.43
CA SER A 189 -18.38 4.18 -5.53
C SER A 189 -17.14 3.53 -6.13
N ALA A 190 -16.12 3.31 -5.31
CA ALA A 190 -14.92 2.54 -5.66
C ALA A 190 -15.13 1.02 -5.60
N GLU A 191 -16.36 0.54 -5.34
CA GLU A 191 -16.68 -0.88 -5.12
C GLU A 191 -16.08 -1.82 -6.18
N ASN A 192 -16.28 -1.50 -7.47
CA ASN A 192 -15.77 -2.34 -8.56
C ASN A 192 -14.25 -2.19 -8.75
N VAL A 193 -13.69 -0.98 -8.56
CA VAL A 193 -12.23 -0.77 -8.62
C VAL A 193 -11.54 -1.58 -7.52
N ILE A 194 -12.06 -1.53 -6.29
CA ILE A 194 -11.51 -2.26 -5.15
C ILE A 194 -11.64 -3.76 -5.37
N THR A 195 -12.82 -4.23 -5.80
CA THR A 195 -13.05 -5.65 -6.10
C THR A 195 -12.05 -6.17 -7.14
N GLU A 196 -11.90 -5.45 -8.25
CA GLU A 196 -11.00 -5.84 -9.32
C GLU A 196 -9.52 -5.75 -8.91
N PHE A 197 -9.14 -4.71 -8.17
CA PHE A 197 -7.78 -4.55 -7.66
C PHE A 197 -7.37 -5.67 -6.68
N ARG A 198 -8.30 -6.13 -5.85
CA ARG A 198 -8.04 -7.18 -4.85
C ARG A 198 -8.08 -8.61 -5.39
N THR A 199 -8.84 -8.83 -6.46
CA THR A 199 -9.01 -10.17 -7.06
C THR A 199 -7.87 -10.52 -8.03
N ARG A 200 -7.25 -9.53 -8.65
CA ARG A 200 -6.09 -9.72 -9.53
C ARG A 200 -4.81 -9.88 -8.72
N ARG A 201 -3.99 -10.87 -9.09
CA ARG A 201 -2.70 -11.15 -8.46
C ARG A 201 -1.54 -10.76 -9.35
N VAL A 202 -0.46 -10.26 -8.76
CA VAL A 202 0.86 -10.20 -9.41
C VAL A 202 1.63 -11.48 -9.15
N LEU A 203 2.64 -11.78 -9.98
CA LEU A 203 3.42 -13.02 -9.85
C LEU A 203 4.04 -13.14 -8.46
N ARG A 204 4.48 -12.01 -7.89
CA ARG A 204 5.08 -11.93 -6.55
C ARG A 204 4.11 -12.30 -5.41
N GLU A 205 2.80 -12.25 -5.61
CA GLU A 205 1.84 -12.76 -4.61
C GLU A 205 1.74 -14.30 -4.62
N ILE A 206 2.24 -14.95 -5.68
CA ILE A 206 2.05 -16.39 -5.92
C ILE A 206 3.32 -17.19 -5.57
N VAL A 207 4.49 -16.58 -5.75
CA VAL A 207 5.80 -17.27 -5.67
C VAL A 207 6.58 -17.01 -4.37
N VAL A 208 6.05 -16.14 -3.51
CA VAL A 208 6.67 -15.71 -2.23
C VAL A 208 6.40 -16.71 -1.12
#